data_AF-A0A945IEE9-F1
#
_entry.id   AF-A0A945IEE9-F1
#
_cell.length_a   1.000
_cell.length_b   1.000
_cell.length_c   1.000
_cell.angle_alpha   90.00
_cell.angle_beta   90.00
_cell.angle_gamma   90.00
#
_symmetry.space_group_name_H-M   'P 1'
#
loop_
_entity.id
_entity.type
_entity.pdbx_description
1 polymer ?
#
loop_
_entity_poly.entity_id
_entity_poly.type
_entity_poly.pdbx_seq_one_letter_code
_entity_poly.pdbx_strand_id
1 'polypeptide(L)'
;MIIEWNAHMFRSDSKRYPFHERAAYQPKEKMHFEDPLADYLNRMEQQGIDRAVLVHPEPYGDDHRLALDCVAARSDLLKTTALF
;
A
#
# COMPACT_ATOMS: atom_id res chain seq x y z
N MET A 1 -19.94 -7.50 -6.37
CA MET A 1 -19.00 -6.95 -5.39
C MET A 1 -17.69 -7.72 -5.49
N ILE A 2 -16.65 -7.09 -6.05
CA ILE A 2 -15.30 -7.59 -6.21
C ILE A 2 -14.43 -6.96 -5.11
N ILE A 3 -13.75 -7.81 -4.33
CA ILE A 3 -12.80 -7.36 -3.31
C ILE A 3 -11.42 -7.88 -3.68
N GLU A 4 -10.47 -6.96 -3.88
CA GLU A 4 -9.06 -7.33 -3.99
C GLU A 4 -8.46 -7.49 -2.59
N TRP A 5 -7.76 -8.60 -2.35
CA TRP A 5 -7.29 -8.94 -1.01
C TRP A 5 -5.75 -8.96 -0.89
N ASN A 6 -5.02 -8.61 -1.96
CA ASN A 6 -3.57 -8.75 -2.02
C ASN A 6 -2.87 -7.57 -2.74
N ALA A 7 -3.31 -6.34 -2.46
CA ALA A 7 -2.62 -5.14 -2.96
C ALA A 7 -1.58 -4.66 -1.95
N HIS A 8 -0.41 -4.22 -2.43
CA HIS A 8 0.64 -3.65 -1.59
C HIS A 8 0.94 -2.23 -2.07
N MET A 9 1.15 -1.32 -1.13
CA MET A 9 1.48 0.07 -1.43
C MET A 9 2.97 0.31 -1.22
N PHE A 10 3.61 1.03 -2.14
CA PHE A 10 5.00 1.44 -2.07
C PHE A 10 5.15 2.87 -2.52
N ARG A 11 5.87 3.68 -1.75
CA ARG A 11 6.05 5.10 -2.03
C ARG A 11 7.52 5.46 -2.22
N SER A 12 7.79 6.37 -3.16
CA SER A 12 9.13 6.90 -3.44
C SER A 12 9.70 7.78 -2.33
N ASP A 13 8.84 8.44 -1.54
CA ASP A 13 9.23 9.27 -0.39
C ASP A 13 9.74 8.42 0.79
N SER A 14 11.00 7.99 0.68
CA SER A 14 11.73 7.24 1.70
C SER A 14 12.03 8.03 2.98
N LYS A 15 11.87 9.36 2.98
CA LYS A 15 12.02 10.16 4.21
C LYS A 15 10.79 10.00 5.10
N ARG A 16 9.59 10.03 4.50
CA ARG A 16 8.34 9.85 5.24
C ARG A 16 8.02 8.37 5.48
N TYR A 17 8.29 7.52 4.49
CA TYR A 17 8.03 6.08 4.53
C TYR A 17 9.34 5.31 4.28
N PRO A 18 10.24 5.27 5.27
CA PRO A 18 11.51 4.56 5.14
C PRO A 18 11.28 3.05 5.08
N PHE A 19 12.04 2.36 4.24
CA PHE A 19 12.14 0.90 4.35
C PHE A 19 12.91 0.53 5.62
N HIS A 20 12.54 -0.60 6.21
CA HIS A 20 13.17 -1.12 7.41
C HIS A 20 14.61 -1.58 7.11
N GLU A 21 15.55 -1.30 8.01
CA GLU A 21 17.00 -1.57 7.79
C GLU A 21 17.31 -3.05 7.55
N ARG A 22 16.48 -3.94 8.10
CA ARG A 22 16.61 -5.42 7.96
C ARG A 22 15.56 -6.03 7.01
N ALA A 23 14.96 -5.23 6.14
CA ALA A 23 14.02 -5.72 5.14
C ALA A 23 14.65 -6.87 4.34
N ALA A 24 13.89 -7.95 4.12
CA ALA A 24 14.36 -9.10 3.35
C ALA A 24 14.62 -8.75 1.88
N TYR A 25 13.98 -7.69 1.38
CA TYR A 25 14.21 -7.14 0.05
C TYR A 25 13.91 -5.63 0.00
N GLN A 26 14.44 -4.96 -1.02
CA GLN A 26 13.98 -3.62 -1.40
C GLN A 26 13.11 -3.72 -2.66
N PRO A 27 11.97 -3.02 -2.73
CA PRO A 27 11.20 -2.94 -3.97
C PRO A 27 12.07 -2.37 -5.10
N LYS A 28 11.83 -2.85 -6.32
CA LYS A 28 12.49 -2.29 -7.52
C LYS A 28 12.05 -0.85 -7.70
N GLU A 29 12.93 0.02 -8.21
CA GLU A 29 12.63 1.44 -8.44
C GLU A 29 11.33 1.69 -9.21
N LYS A 30 11.01 0.83 -10.19
CA LYS A 30 9.74 0.91 -10.96
C LYS A 30 8.46 0.71 -10.13
N MET A 31 8.60 0.23 -8.89
CA MET A 31 7.50 0.04 -7.93
C MET A 31 7.48 1.16 -6.88
N HIS A 32 8.34 2.18 -7.02
CA HIS A 32 8.32 3.37 -6.17
C HIS A 32 7.42 4.42 -6.82
N PHE A 33 6.17 4.47 -6.38
CA PHE A 33 5.19 5.42 -6.90
C PHE A 33 5.24 6.72 -6.09
N GLU A 34 5.03 7.86 -6.75
CA GLU A 34 4.90 9.16 -6.06
C GLU A 34 3.59 9.22 -5.24
N ASP A 35 2.50 8.72 -5.83
CA ASP A 35 1.19 8.58 -5.20
C ASP A 35 0.59 7.18 -5.46
N PRO A 36 1.03 6.15 -4.71
CA PRO A 36 0.54 4.79 -4.89
C PRO A 36 -0.96 4.65 -4.68
N LEU A 37 -1.58 5.51 -3.84
CA LEU A 37 -3.01 5.46 -3.58
C LEU A 37 -3.79 5.93 -4.81
N ALA A 38 -3.43 7.06 -5.40
CA ALA A 38 -4.09 7.56 -6.60
C ALA A 38 -4.01 6.55 -7.75
N ASP A 39 -2.82 5.99 -7.98
CA ASP A 39 -2.60 4.97 -9.01
C ASP A 39 -3.45 3.72 -8.75
N TYR A 40 -3.55 3.30 -7.49
CA TYR A 40 -4.35 2.15 -7.11
C TYR A 40 -5.86 2.38 -7.27
N LEU A 41 -6.36 3.57 -6.90
CA LEU A 41 -7.77 3.93 -7.08
C LEU A 41 -8.15 3.96 -8.57
N ASN A 42 -7.29 4.49 -9.43
CA ASN A 42 -7.49 4.45 -10.88
C ASN A 42 -7.58 3.02 -11.40
N ARG A 43 -6.74 2.11 -10.89
CA ARG A 43 -6.82 0.69 -11.22
C ARG A 43 -8.12 0.07 -10.71
N MET A 44 -8.56 0.39 -9.50
CA MET A 44 -9.83 -0.12 -8.95
C MET A 44 -10.99 0.23 -9.87
N GLU A 45 -11.06 1.48 -10.36
CA GLU A 45 -12.08 1.92 -11.31
C GLU A 45 -11.99 1.16 -12.64
N GLN A 46 -10.81 1.09 -13.25
CA GLN A 46 -10.60 0.41 -14.54
C GLN A 46 -10.92 -1.08 -14.51
N GLN A 47 -10.72 -1.73 -13.35
CA GLN A 47 -10.91 -3.18 -13.18
C GLN A 47 -12.25 -3.53 -12.53
N GLY A 48 -13.06 -2.53 -12.13
CA GLY A 48 -14.33 -2.75 -11.43
C GLY A 48 -14.17 -3.37 -10.04
N ILE A 49 -13.10 -3.03 -9.32
CA ILE A 49 -12.85 -3.48 -7.94
C ILE A 49 -13.63 -2.56 -6.98
N ASP A 50 -14.56 -3.13 -6.21
CA ASP A 50 -15.44 -2.36 -5.32
C ASP A 50 -14.75 -1.98 -4.00
N ARG A 51 -13.88 -2.85 -3.46
CA ARG A 51 -13.16 -2.66 -2.19
C ARG A 51 -11.80 -3.35 -2.21
N ALA A 52 -10.91 -2.96 -1.31
CA ALA A 52 -9.63 -3.62 -1.19
C ALA A 52 -9.11 -3.80 0.24
N VAL A 53 -8.36 -4.86 0.45
CA VAL A 53 -7.49 -5.05 1.61
C VAL A 53 -6.04 -4.85 1.16
N LEU A 54 -5.42 -3.80 1.68
CA LEU A 54 -4.00 -3.53 1.52
C LEU A 54 -3.20 -4.45 2.44
N VAL A 55 -2.45 -5.37 1.87
CA VAL A 55 -1.54 -6.21 2.62
C VAL A 55 -0.29 -5.40 2.94
N HIS A 56 0.02 -5.28 4.23
CA HIS A 56 1.21 -4.58 4.68
C HIS A 56 2.47 -5.29 4.17
N PRO A 57 3.34 -4.61 3.39
CA PRO A 57 4.49 -5.26 2.80
C PRO A 57 5.66 -5.32 3.80
N GLU A 58 6.32 -6.47 3.84
CA GLU A 58 7.48 -6.73 4.73
C GLU A 58 8.60 -5.68 4.66
N PRO A 59 8.91 -5.03 3.52
CA PRO A 59 9.95 -4.01 3.47
C PRO A 59 9.75 -2.81 4.40
N TYR A 60 8.53 -2.54 4.87
CA TYR A 60 8.28 -1.52 5.88
C TYR A 60 8.39 -2.05 7.33
N GLY A 61 8.65 -3.34 7.54
CA GLY A 61 8.77 -3.94 8.87
C GLY A 61 7.45 -3.82 9.66
N ASP A 62 7.54 -3.27 10.86
CA ASP A 62 6.41 -2.93 11.73
C ASP A 62 5.91 -1.48 11.55
N ASP A 63 6.42 -0.76 10.54
CA ASP A 63 5.98 0.60 10.23
C ASP A 63 4.78 0.61 9.28
N HIS A 64 3.57 0.53 9.85
CA HIS A 64 2.32 0.52 9.07
C HIS A 64 1.88 1.89 8.54
N ARG A 65 2.68 2.97 8.69
CA ARG A 65 2.25 4.35 8.40
C ARG A 65 1.68 4.53 7.00
N LEU A 66 2.33 3.98 5.96
CA LEU A 66 1.85 4.12 4.58
C LEU A 66 0.46 3.48 4.40
N ALA A 67 0.29 2.26 4.88
CA ALA A 67 -0.96 1.54 4.74
C ALA A 67 -2.09 2.21 5.53
N LEU A 68 -1.79 2.71 6.74
CA LEU A 68 -2.73 3.46 7.56
C LEU A 68 -3.10 4.81 6.95
N ASP A 69 -2.16 5.54 6.36
CA ASP A 69 -2.43 6.80 5.65
C ASP A 69 -3.37 6.54 4.44
N CYS A 70 -3.16 5.45 3.69
CA CYS A 70 -4.06 5.06 2.61
C CYS A 70 -5.48 4.74 3.11
N VAL A 71 -5.59 3.95 4.19
CA VAL A 71 -6.89 3.60 4.79
C VAL A 71 -7.58 4.84 5.36
N ALA A 72 -6.85 5.77 5.99
CA ALA A 72 -7.42 7.01 6.49
C ALA A 72 -7.99 7.87 5.37
N ALA A 73 -7.29 7.96 4.23
CA ALA A 73 -7.73 8.71 3.07
C ALA A 73 -8.99 8.13 2.41
N ARG A 74 -9.14 6.80 2.35
CA ARG A 74 -10.26 6.10 1.71
C ARG A 74 -10.81 4.95 2.56
N SER A 75 -11.21 5.28 3.79
CA SER A 75 -11.75 4.28 4.75
C SER A 75 -13.08 3.68 4.30
N ASP A 76 -13.75 4.34 3.36
CA ASP A 76 -14.93 3.88 2.65
C ASP A 76 -14.65 2.72 1.69
N LEU A 77 -13.41 2.55 1.22
CA LEU A 77 -13.01 1.51 0.26
C LEU A 77 -11.98 0.52 0.80
N LEU A 78 -11.12 0.96 1.71
CA LEU A 78 -9.89 0.25 2.07
C LEU A 78 -9.89 -0.28 3.50
N LYS A 79 -9.28 -1.45 3.67
CA LYS A 79 -8.79 -2.00 4.95
C LYS A 79 -7.33 -2.37 4.79
N THR A 80 -6.63 -2.67 5.89
CA THR A 80 -5.25 -3.15 5.84
C THR A 80 -4.99 -4.27 6.84
N THR A 81 -4.00 -5.11 6.54
CA THR A 81 -3.43 -6.07 7.50
C THR A 81 -2.29 -5.41 8.27
N ALA A 82 -1.93 -5.98 9.41
CA ALA A 82 -0.74 -5.58 10.16
C ALA A 82 0.22 -6.75 10.28
N LEU A 83 1.50 -6.43 10.46
CA LEU A 83 2.60 -7.35 10.69
C LEU A 83 3.21 -7.01 12.05
N PHE A 84 3.42 -8.02 12.90
CA PHE A 84 3.95 -7.91 14.26
C PHE A 84 4.96 -9.01 14.53
#